data_AF-A0A0D6ADH5-F1
#
_entry.id   AF-A0A0D6ADH5-F1
#
_cell.length_a   1.000
_cell.length_b   1.000
_cell.length_c   1.000
_cell.angle_alpha   90.00
_cell.angle_beta   90.00
_cell.angle_gamma   90.00
#
_symmetry.space_group_name_H-M   'P 1'
#
loop_
_entity.id
_entity.type
_entity.pdbx_description
1 polymer ?
#
loop_
_entity_poly.entity_id
_entity_poly.type
_entity_poly.pdbx_seq_one_letter_code
_entity_poly.pdbx_strand_id
1 'polypeptide(L)'
;MTLRIMEIHRVLKPTGSFYLHCDPSASHYLKIILDAIFCSQGGDFLNEIIWKRTTSHSDATKRFGRNNDIILFYVKDAKKYNWNPQYGNLSEKRLKDYSYQDIDGRLWASDNLTAKGLSGGGYEYEYKGVKSYWRCPLETMKKLDAENRLYFTSKGGIRIKRYLDENKGQLIQQIFDDIPPISSQAKERLGYPTQKPKALLERIIKASSNEGDVILDAFCGCGTTVEVAQDLNRNWIGIDITYQSISLILKRLEDSFGKGVLENITLNGIPKDMESAQALALKKDDRTRKEFEKWAVLTYTNNRAIINDKKGADKGIDGIAYFDSGKDKPEKIIIQVKSGKVKSGDIRDLLGTIAINEATLGIFLTLNEPTKDMIKTAKEAGIYQSKFMNNPVDKISIITVREIIEEQKRLDIRLVLEVLKSAEKQTEIKSDQIAINFDNNK
;
A
#
# COMPACT_ATOMS: atom_id res chain seq x y z
N MET A 1 8.63 17.10 7.83
CA MET A 1 8.62 16.49 6.48
C MET A 1 9.87 16.85 5.69
N THR A 2 10.29 18.11 5.65
CA THR A 2 11.50 18.59 4.95
C THR A 2 12.72 17.70 5.12
N LEU A 3 13.14 17.39 6.35
CA LEU A 3 14.30 16.52 6.61
C LEU A 3 14.19 15.14 5.96
N ARG A 4 13.00 14.53 5.96
CA ARG A 4 12.79 13.22 5.31
C ARG A 4 12.88 13.33 3.80
N ILE A 5 12.29 14.37 3.22
CA ILE A 5 12.35 14.62 1.77
C ILE A 5 13.81 14.87 1.34
N MET A 6 14.59 15.61 2.13
CA MET A 6 16.02 15.82 1.85
C MET A 6 16.80 14.50 1.84
N GLU A 7 16.58 13.61 2.81
CA GLU A 7 17.24 12.31 2.84
C GLU A 7 16.80 11.40 1.69
N ILE A 8 15.50 11.40 1.34
CA ILE A 8 15.00 10.68 0.16
C ILE A 8 15.66 11.21 -1.12
N HIS A 9 15.71 12.53 -1.29
CA HIS A 9 16.37 13.15 -2.43
C HIS A 9 17.86 12.78 -2.50
N ARG A 10 18.56 12.76 -1.35
CA ARG A 10 19.98 12.40 -1.27
C ARG A 10 20.25 11.01 -1.84
N VAL A 11 19.43 10.01 -1.47
CA VAL A 11 19.63 8.61 -1.88
C VAL A 11 19.03 8.25 -3.24
N LEU A 12 18.12 9.07 -3.78
CA LEU A 12 17.50 8.84 -5.08
C LEU A 12 18.56 8.85 -6.20
N LYS A 13 18.48 7.93 -7.17
CA LYS A 13 19.40 7.92 -8.33
C LYS A 13 19.12 9.12 -9.25
N PRO A 14 20.08 9.60 -10.06
CA PRO A 14 19.81 10.63 -11.07
C PRO A 14 18.66 10.25 -12.03
N THR A 15 18.53 8.96 -12.35
CA THR A 15 17.43 8.42 -13.17
C THR A 15 16.10 8.31 -12.43
N GLY A 16 16.06 8.63 -11.13
CA GLY A 16 14.97 8.33 -10.23
C GLY A 16 13.83 9.35 -10.25
N SER A 17 12.64 8.83 -10.02
CA SER A 17 11.39 9.57 -9.84
C SER A 17 10.97 9.64 -8.37
N PHE A 18 10.26 10.69 -7.99
CA PHE A 18 9.68 10.87 -6.67
C PHE A 18 8.19 11.22 -6.79
N TYR A 19 7.37 10.52 -6.01
CA TYR A 19 5.93 10.71 -5.96
C TYR A 19 5.48 11.03 -4.55
N LEU A 20 4.67 12.08 -4.40
CA LEU A 20 4.06 12.44 -3.12
C LEU A 20 2.54 12.57 -3.27
N HIS A 21 1.81 11.61 -2.68
CA HIS A 21 0.38 11.74 -2.46
C HIS A 21 0.13 12.55 -1.20
N CYS A 22 -0.63 13.64 -1.31
CA CYS A 22 -1.04 14.44 -0.17
C CYS A 22 -2.41 15.08 -0.42
N ASP A 23 -3.22 15.19 0.63
CA ASP A 23 -4.51 15.85 0.51
C ASP A 23 -4.35 17.39 0.33
N PRO A 24 -5.40 18.08 -0.14
CA PRO A 24 -5.35 19.52 -0.42
C PRO A 24 -5.01 20.41 0.79
N SER A 25 -5.14 19.93 2.04
CA SER A 25 -4.80 20.73 3.22
C SER A 25 -3.30 21.01 3.37
N ALA A 26 -2.45 20.14 2.80
CA ALA A 26 -1.00 20.25 2.95
C ALA A 26 -0.22 20.19 1.62
N SER A 27 -0.84 19.71 0.53
CA SER A 27 -0.16 19.51 -0.76
C SER A 27 0.58 20.74 -1.28
N HIS A 28 -0.01 21.93 -1.22
CA HIS A 28 0.61 23.17 -1.73
C HIS A 28 1.85 23.59 -0.92
N TYR A 29 1.81 23.46 0.40
CA TYR A 29 2.96 23.77 1.26
C TYR A 29 4.10 22.77 1.03
N LEU A 30 3.76 21.48 0.85
CA LEU A 30 4.74 20.44 0.54
C LEU A 30 5.31 20.62 -0.86
N LYS A 31 4.53 21.10 -1.83
CA LYS A 31 5.01 21.41 -3.18
C LYS A 31 6.13 22.47 -3.13
N ILE A 32 5.95 23.55 -2.38
CA ILE A 32 6.99 24.59 -2.24
C ILE A 32 8.29 24.00 -1.67
N ILE A 33 8.18 23.12 -0.66
CA ILE A 33 9.34 22.42 -0.09
C ILE A 33 10.01 21.51 -1.12
N LEU A 34 9.22 20.80 -1.94
CA LEU A 34 9.73 19.93 -3.00
C LEU A 34 10.42 20.73 -4.11
N ASP A 35 9.83 21.84 -4.57
CA ASP A 35 10.44 22.73 -5.55
C ASP A 35 11.80 23.24 -5.05
N ALA A 36 11.88 23.65 -3.77
CA ALA A 36 13.13 24.10 -3.16
C ALA A 36 14.20 23.01 -3.07
N ILE A 37 13.82 21.73 -2.94
CA ILE A 37 14.76 20.61 -2.83
C ILE A 37 15.16 20.07 -4.21
N PHE A 38 14.19 19.78 -5.09
CA PHE A 38 14.43 19.12 -6.36
C PHE A 38 14.88 20.10 -7.44
N CYS A 39 14.13 21.18 -7.65
CA CYS A 39 14.35 22.09 -8.78
C CYS A 39 15.64 22.92 -8.62
N SER A 40 16.04 23.20 -7.38
CA SER A 40 17.32 23.88 -7.09
C SER A 40 18.55 23.01 -7.39
N GLN A 41 18.38 21.71 -7.58
CA GLN A 41 19.46 20.73 -7.74
C GLN A 41 19.45 20.03 -9.12
N GLY A 42 18.78 20.63 -10.11
CA GLY A 42 18.71 20.10 -11.48
C GLY A 42 17.61 19.04 -11.71
N GLY A 43 16.82 18.75 -10.67
CA GLY A 43 15.56 18.05 -10.80
C GLY A 43 14.46 18.95 -11.35
N ASP A 44 13.28 18.38 -11.57
CA ASP A 44 12.14 19.14 -12.07
C ASP A 44 10.82 18.60 -11.52
N PHE A 45 9.83 19.48 -11.50
CA PHE A 45 8.44 19.14 -11.28
C PHE A 45 7.78 18.84 -12.64
N LEU A 46 7.34 17.61 -12.85
CA LEU A 46 6.79 17.23 -14.16
C LEU A 46 5.30 17.56 -14.27
N ASN A 47 4.46 17.05 -13.37
CA ASN A 47 3.03 17.34 -13.34
C ASN A 47 2.34 16.94 -12.03
N GLU A 48 1.10 17.40 -11.87
CA GLU A 48 0.16 16.94 -10.85
C GLU A 48 -0.69 15.82 -11.44
N ILE A 49 -0.63 14.63 -10.85
CA ILE A 49 -1.52 13.53 -11.18
C ILE A 49 -2.79 13.66 -10.34
N ILE A 50 -3.93 13.72 -11.02
CA ILE A 50 -5.26 13.80 -10.42
C ILE A 50 -5.84 12.40 -10.39
N TRP A 51 -5.94 11.80 -9.21
CA TRP A 51 -6.54 10.48 -9.04
C TRP A 51 -7.96 10.60 -8.49
N LYS A 52 -8.94 10.06 -9.21
CA LYS A 52 -10.34 10.03 -8.78
C LYS A 52 -10.54 8.99 -7.68
N ARG A 53 -10.37 9.41 -6.42
CA ARG A 53 -10.44 8.55 -5.24
C ARG A 53 -11.86 8.20 -4.82
N THR A 54 -12.90 8.93 -5.22
CA THR A 54 -14.27 8.59 -4.81
C THR A 54 -15.27 8.74 -5.95
N THR A 55 -16.43 8.11 -5.78
CA THR A 55 -17.58 8.35 -6.64
C THR A 55 -18.18 9.74 -6.36
N SER A 56 -18.98 10.24 -7.29
CA SER A 56 -19.75 11.46 -7.05
C SER A 56 -20.80 11.20 -5.97
N HIS A 57 -20.96 12.18 -5.06
CA HIS A 57 -21.97 12.16 -4.01
C HIS A 57 -22.88 13.38 -4.17
N SER A 58 -24.18 13.20 -3.93
CA SER A 58 -25.21 14.25 -4.11
C SER A 58 -25.32 15.23 -2.94
N ASP A 59 -24.54 15.01 -1.88
CA ASP A 59 -24.50 15.82 -0.66
C ASP A 59 -23.67 17.11 -0.80
N ALA A 60 -22.90 17.25 -1.88
CA ALA A 60 -22.16 18.46 -2.21
C ALA A 60 -23.09 19.58 -2.72
N THR A 61 -23.81 20.24 -1.80
CA THR A 61 -24.81 21.28 -2.12
C THR A 61 -24.28 22.71 -2.09
N LYS A 62 -23.14 22.96 -1.43
CA LYS A 62 -22.55 24.30 -1.22
C LYS A 62 -21.21 24.52 -1.91
N ARG A 63 -20.69 23.51 -2.61
CA ARG A 63 -19.38 23.52 -3.28
C ARG A 63 -19.32 22.43 -4.35
N PHE A 64 -18.34 22.49 -5.24
CA PHE A 64 -18.04 21.37 -6.13
C PHE A 64 -17.68 20.11 -5.33
N GLY A 65 -18.09 18.95 -5.86
CA GLY A 65 -17.77 17.65 -5.31
C GLY A 65 -16.26 17.46 -5.21
N ARG A 66 -15.79 16.99 -4.05
CA ARG A 66 -14.38 16.65 -3.84
C ARG A 66 -14.24 15.14 -3.98
N ASN A 67 -13.82 14.70 -5.16
CA ASN A 67 -13.73 13.28 -5.49
C ASN A 67 -12.33 12.85 -5.95
N ASN A 68 -11.36 13.75 -5.89
CA ASN A 68 -10.00 13.50 -6.31
C ASN A 68 -8.98 13.81 -5.21
N ASP A 69 -7.83 13.17 -5.35
CA ASP A 69 -6.62 13.46 -4.62
C ASP A 69 -5.51 13.82 -5.62
N ILE A 70 -4.50 14.56 -5.14
CA ILE A 70 -3.35 14.99 -5.95
C ILE A 70 -2.12 14.17 -5.58
N ILE A 71 -1.38 13.72 -6.59
CA ILE A 71 -0.07 13.11 -6.46
C ILE A 71 0.93 13.98 -7.23
N LEU A 72 1.89 14.53 -6.51
CA LEU A 72 2.95 15.35 -7.10
C LEU A 72 4.04 14.44 -7.67
N PHE A 73 4.46 14.70 -8.92
CA PHE A 73 5.50 13.93 -9.60
C PHE A 73 6.74 14.79 -9.88
N TYR A 74 7.87 14.40 -9.30
CA TYR A 74 9.18 15.02 -9.49
C TYR A 74 10.19 14.00 -10.03
N VAL A 75 11.25 14.52 -10.62
CA VAL A 75 12.44 13.75 -11.02
C VAL A 75 13.70 14.38 -10.47
N LYS A 76 14.73 13.56 -10.19
CA LYS A 76 15.99 14.05 -9.63
C LYS A 76 16.87 14.78 -10.65
N ASP A 77 16.88 14.33 -11.90
CA ASP A 77 17.62 14.96 -13.00
C ASP A 77 16.68 15.06 -14.21
N ALA A 78 16.32 16.28 -14.58
CA ALA A 78 15.38 16.57 -15.67
C ALA A 78 15.82 16.01 -17.03
N LYS A 79 17.10 15.64 -17.19
CA LYS A 79 17.66 15.16 -18.46
C LYS A 79 17.88 13.64 -18.48
N LYS A 80 17.79 12.94 -17.35
CA LYS A 80 18.22 11.54 -17.24
C LYS A 80 17.19 10.58 -16.65
N TYR A 81 16.02 11.06 -16.25
CA TYR A 81 15.03 10.23 -15.58
C TYR A 81 14.50 9.08 -16.46
N ASN A 82 14.16 7.95 -15.83
CA ASN A 82 13.52 6.83 -16.51
C ASN A 82 12.04 7.13 -16.73
N TRP A 83 11.55 6.84 -17.96
CA TRP A 83 10.14 6.95 -18.28
C TRP A 83 9.71 5.89 -19.29
N ASN A 84 8.74 5.08 -18.88
CA ASN A 84 8.11 4.05 -19.68
C ASN A 84 6.66 4.46 -19.96
N PRO A 85 6.29 4.85 -21.19
CA PRO A 85 4.93 5.25 -21.51
C PRO A 85 3.91 4.17 -21.14
N GLN A 86 2.90 4.56 -20.36
CA GLN A 86 1.79 3.68 -20.02
C GLN A 86 0.62 3.93 -20.96
N TYR A 87 -0.07 2.86 -21.34
CA TYR A 87 -1.18 2.92 -22.27
C TYR A 87 -2.43 2.35 -21.60
N GLY A 88 -3.55 3.03 -21.77
CA GLY A 88 -4.88 2.57 -21.40
C GLY A 88 -5.69 2.12 -22.60
N ASN A 89 -6.94 1.75 -22.35
CA ASN A 89 -7.86 1.35 -23.41
C ASN A 89 -8.12 2.50 -24.38
N LEU A 90 -8.36 2.16 -25.65
CA LEU A 90 -8.86 3.12 -26.61
C LEU A 90 -10.28 3.54 -26.21
N SER A 91 -10.58 4.84 -26.32
CA SER A 91 -11.95 5.32 -26.16
C SER A 91 -12.89 4.66 -27.18
N GLU A 92 -14.16 4.48 -26.82
CA GLU A 92 -15.18 3.97 -27.75
C GLU A 92 -15.23 4.77 -29.05
N LYS A 93 -15.05 6.10 -28.96
CA LYS A 93 -14.96 6.97 -30.14
C LYS A 93 -13.79 6.56 -31.04
N ARG A 94 -12.63 6.27 -30.47
CA ARG A 94 -11.44 5.87 -31.22
C ARG A 94 -11.55 4.45 -31.76
N LEU A 95 -12.24 3.55 -31.05
CA LEU A 95 -12.53 2.20 -31.54
C LEU A 95 -13.42 2.24 -32.80
N LYS A 96 -14.39 3.17 -32.86
CA LYS A 96 -15.24 3.36 -34.04
C LYS A 96 -14.48 3.77 -35.31
N ASP A 97 -13.27 4.34 -35.18
CA ASP A 97 -12.44 4.68 -36.33
C ASP A 97 -11.89 3.42 -37.05
N TYR A 98 -11.83 2.27 -36.37
CA TYR A 98 -11.39 0.99 -36.93
C TYR A 98 -12.55 0.26 -37.62
N SER A 99 -13.09 0.91 -38.66
CA SER A 99 -14.29 0.47 -39.37
C SER A 99 -14.00 -0.33 -40.65
N TYR A 100 -12.74 -0.46 -41.04
CA TYR A 100 -12.33 -1.23 -42.21
C TYR A 100 -11.76 -2.59 -41.79
N GLN A 101 -11.91 -3.59 -42.66
CA GLN A 101 -11.43 -4.94 -42.43
C GLN A 101 -10.66 -5.42 -43.66
N ASP A 102 -9.48 -5.99 -43.46
CA ASP A 102 -8.75 -6.72 -44.51
C ASP A 102 -9.28 -8.16 -44.66
N ILE A 103 -8.89 -8.86 -45.73
CA ILE A 103 -9.39 -10.20 -46.05
C ILE A 103 -9.06 -11.26 -44.98
N ASP A 104 -8.00 -11.02 -44.21
CA ASP A 104 -7.57 -11.82 -43.06
C ASP A 104 -8.37 -11.53 -41.78
N GLY A 105 -9.32 -10.61 -41.85
CA GLY A 105 -10.19 -10.22 -40.75
C GLY A 105 -9.64 -9.10 -39.87
N ARG A 106 -8.44 -8.57 -40.14
CA ARG A 106 -7.83 -7.52 -39.30
C ARG A 106 -8.54 -6.19 -39.45
N LEU A 107 -8.94 -5.60 -38.33
CA LEU A 107 -9.57 -4.28 -38.27
C LEU A 107 -8.52 -3.16 -38.38
N TRP A 108 -8.81 -2.15 -39.19
CA TRP A 108 -7.93 -1.00 -39.37
C TRP A 108 -8.69 0.31 -39.53
N ALA A 109 -8.00 1.40 -39.18
CA ALA A 109 -8.46 2.78 -39.32
C ALA A 109 -7.64 3.51 -40.40
N SER A 110 -8.30 4.41 -41.13
CA SER A 110 -7.68 5.20 -42.19
C SER A 110 -7.04 6.48 -41.65
N ASP A 111 -5.73 6.63 -41.78
CA ASP A 111 -4.97 7.75 -41.20
C ASP A 111 -4.26 8.59 -42.28
N ASN A 112 -3.94 9.84 -41.94
CA ASN A 112 -3.36 10.80 -42.88
C ASN A 112 -1.86 10.51 -43.12
N LEU A 113 -1.48 10.33 -44.38
CA LEU A 113 -0.08 10.13 -44.79
C LEU A 113 0.59 11.42 -45.30
N THR A 114 -0.13 12.55 -45.33
CA THR A 114 0.40 13.84 -45.78
C THR A 114 1.03 14.63 -44.63
N ALA A 115 2.11 15.35 -44.93
CA ALA A 115 2.82 16.26 -44.03
C ALA A 115 2.27 17.70 -44.08
N LYS A 116 1.19 17.94 -44.84
CA LYS A 116 0.54 19.26 -44.91
C LYS A 116 0.11 19.70 -43.51
N GLY A 117 0.60 20.87 -43.07
CA GLY A 117 0.31 21.43 -41.75
C GLY A 117 1.18 20.91 -40.60
N LEU A 118 2.23 20.13 -40.88
CA LEU A 118 3.23 19.75 -39.87
C LEU A 118 4.43 20.70 -39.87
N SER A 119 4.98 20.99 -38.69
CA SER A 119 6.18 21.82 -38.50
C SER A 119 7.51 21.10 -38.77
N GLY A 120 7.51 19.76 -38.86
CA GLY A 120 8.72 18.92 -38.94
C GLY A 120 9.24 18.62 -40.35
N GLY A 121 8.77 19.33 -41.37
CA GLY A 121 9.10 19.05 -42.77
C GLY A 121 8.41 17.80 -43.33
N GLY A 122 8.80 17.42 -44.55
CA GLY A 122 8.13 16.40 -45.37
C GLY A 122 8.77 16.30 -46.75
N TYR A 123 8.26 15.38 -47.56
CA TYR A 123 8.85 15.02 -48.85
C TYR A 123 7.84 15.29 -49.97
N GLU A 124 8.19 16.17 -50.91
CA GLU A 124 7.36 16.42 -52.08
C GLU A 124 7.72 15.47 -53.21
N TYR A 125 6.76 14.62 -53.60
CA TYR A 125 6.88 13.77 -54.78
C TYR A 125 5.51 13.28 -55.24
N GLU A 126 5.47 12.75 -56.45
CA GLU A 126 4.32 12.04 -57.00
C GLU A 126 4.44 10.55 -56.76
N TYR A 127 3.35 9.93 -56.31
CA TYR A 127 3.27 8.48 -56.14
C TYR A 127 1.95 7.96 -56.70
N LYS A 128 2.01 7.01 -57.64
CA LYS A 128 0.83 6.41 -58.30
C LYS A 128 -0.22 7.46 -58.76
N GLY A 129 0.23 8.53 -59.40
CA GLY A 129 -0.63 9.59 -59.93
C GLY A 129 -1.07 10.66 -58.91
N VAL A 130 -0.57 10.60 -57.66
CA VAL A 130 -0.91 11.56 -56.61
C VAL A 130 0.32 12.36 -56.20
N LYS A 131 0.37 13.63 -56.60
CA LYS A 131 1.38 14.59 -56.14
C LYS A 131 0.97 15.19 -54.80
N SER A 132 1.82 15.06 -53.78
CA SER A 132 1.55 15.62 -52.46
C SER A 132 2.84 15.87 -51.68
N TYR A 133 2.66 16.47 -50.50
CA TYR A 133 3.69 16.61 -49.48
C TYR A 133 3.51 15.50 -48.44
N TRP A 134 4.38 14.49 -48.48
CA TRP A 134 4.26 13.24 -47.73
C TRP A 134 5.07 13.26 -46.43
N ARG A 135 4.63 12.48 -45.44
CA ARG A 135 5.35 12.31 -44.16
C ARG A 135 6.59 11.42 -44.25
N CYS A 136 6.74 10.68 -45.35
CA CYS A 136 7.80 9.70 -45.51
C CYS A 136 8.47 9.84 -46.89
N PRO A 137 9.74 9.43 -47.02
CA PRO A 137 10.43 9.42 -48.31
C PRO A 137 9.85 8.36 -49.25
N LEU A 138 10.14 8.48 -50.55
CA LEU A 138 9.61 7.61 -51.60
C LEU A 138 9.86 6.11 -51.33
N GLU A 139 11.03 5.75 -50.81
CA GLU A 139 11.36 4.35 -50.50
C GLU A 139 10.47 3.78 -49.38
N THR A 140 10.14 4.58 -48.36
CA THR A 140 9.18 4.17 -47.33
C THR A 140 7.77 4.06 -47.89
N MET A 141 7.36 4.95 -48.81
CA MET A 141 6.06 4.85 -49.49
C MET A 141 5.93 3.54 -50.28
N LYS A 142 6.95 3.19 -51.08
CA LYS A 142 7.01 1.92 -51.82
C LYS A 142 6.93 0.71 -50.89
N LYS A 143 7.66 0.75 -49.77
CA LYS A 143 7.64 -0.30 -48.74
C LYS A 143 6.23 -0.47 -48.15
N LEU A 144 5.59 0.64 -47.75
CA LEU A 144 4.23 0.61 -47.21
C LEU A 144 3.23 0.03 -48.22
N ASP A 145 3.39 0.34 -49.51
CA ASP A 145 2.56 -0.21 -50.59
C ASP A 145 2.76 -1.73 -50.75
N ALA A 146 4.02 -2.17 -50.79
CA ALA A 146 4.38 -3.59 -50.87
C ALA A 146 3.86 -4.40 -49.66
N GLU A 147 3.79 -3.77 -48.49
CA GLU A 147 3.27 -4.36 -47.25
C GLU A 147 1.73 -4.20 -47.10
N ASN A 148 1.02 -3.75 -48.13
CA ASN A 148 -0.43 -3.50 -48.12
C ASN A 148 -0.89 -2.53 -46.99
N ARG A 149 0.00 -1.62 -46.58
CA ARG A 149 -0.24 -0.61 -45.54
C ARG A 149 -0.89 0.65 -46.08
N LEU A 150 -1.05 0.79 -47.40
CA LEU A 150 -1.70 1.94 -48.03
C LEU A 150 -3.18 1.69 -48.29
N TYR A 151 -3.98 2.75 -48.14
CA TYR A 151 -5.37 2.78 -48.53
C TYR A 151 -5.58 3.85 -49.61
N PHE A 152 -5.97 3.38 -50.79
CA PHE A 152 -6.32 4.24 -51.93
C PHE A 152 -7.81 4.57 -51.85
N THR A 153 -8.13 5.85 -51.64
CA THR A 153 -9.52 6.31 -51.48
C THR A 153 -10.20 6.39 -52.85
N SER A 154 -11.53 6.29 -52.85
CA SER A 154 -12.35 6.42 -54.08
C SER A 154 -12.17 7.76 -54.81
N LYS A 155 -11.70 8.80 -54.10
CA LYS A 155 -11.39 10.12 -54.67
C LYS A 155 -9.92 10.26 -55.13
N GLY A 156 -9.19 9.15 -55.23
CA GLY A 156 -7.79 9.14 -55.67
C GLY A 156 -6.77 9.62 -54.63
N GLY A 157 -7.13 9.62 -53.34
CA GLY A 157 -6.19 9.97 -52.27
C GLY A 157 -5.43 8.76 -51.74
N ILE A 158 -4.22 8.96 -51.21
CA ILE A 158 -3.44 7.91 -50.54
C ILE A 158 -3.41 8.17 -49.04
N ARG A 159 -3.79 7.16 -48.27
CA ARG A 159 -3.82 7.15 -46.79
C ARG A 159 -3.08 5.93 -46.26
N ILE A 160 -2.81 5.90 -44.96
CA ILE A 160 -2.16 4.75 -44.31
C ILE A 160 -3.18 3.96 -43.48
N LYS A 161 -3.10 2.63 -43.53
CA LYS A 161 -3.84 1.72 -42.66
C LYS A 161 -3.16 1.67 -41.29
N ARG A 162 -3.94 1.88 -40.23
CA ARG A 162 -3.53 1.67 -38.83
C ARG A 162 -4.30 0.50 -38.28
N TYR A 163 -3.65 -0.62 -38.02
CA TYR A 163 -4.34 -1.80 -37.50
C TYR A 163 -4.62 -1.70 -36.00
N LEU A 164 -5.76 -2.24 -35.58
CA LEU A 164 -6.22 -2.21 -34.20
C LEU A 164 -5.36 -3.10 -33.28
N ASP A 165 -4.96 -4.27 -33.77
CA ASP A 165 -4.11 -5.23 -33.06
C ASP A 165 -2.66 -4.74 -32.85
N GLU A 166 -2.20 -3.81 -33.70
CA GLU A 166 -0.92 -3.11 -33.55
C GLU A 166 -1.01 -1.88 -32.63
N ASN A 167 -2.22 -1.50 -32.19
CA ASN A 167 -2.41 -0.30 -31.38
C ASN A 167 -2.09 -0.59 -29.90
N LYS A 168 -1.12 0.14 -29.35
CA LYS A 168 -0.71 0.01 -27.94
C LYS A 168 -1.73 0.55 -26.93
N GLY A 169 -2.77 1.26 -27.38
CA GLY A 169 -3.75 1.96 -26.56
C GLY A 169 -3.57 3.47 -26.57
N GLN A 170 -4.39 4.16 -25.77
CA GLN A 170 -4.26 5.60 -25.57
C GLN A 170 -3.19 5.87 -24.52
N LEU A 171 -2.25 6.78 -24.80
CA LEU A 171 -1.28 7.23 -23.81
C LEU A 171 -2.02 7.76 -22.58
N ILE A 172 -1.66 7.22 -21.41
CA ILE A 172 -2.22 7.67 -20.15
C ILE A 172 -1.79 9.11 -19.89
N GLN A 173 -2.76 9.94 -19.51
CA GLN A 173 -2.56 11.35 -19.18
C GLN A 173 -2.54 11.54 -17.66
N GLN A 174 -2.40 12.77 -17.20
CA GLN A 174 -2.30 13.08 -15.76
C GLN A 174 -3.60 12.84 -14.94
N ILE A 175 -4.73 12.57 -15.59
CA ILE A 175 -6.00 12.29 -14.92
C ILE A 175 -6.19 10.77 -14.89
N PHE A 176 -6.19 10.20 -13.68
CA PHE A 176 -6.45 8.79 -13.43
C PHE A 176 -7.88 8.65 -12.91
N ASP A 177 -8.84 8.51 -13.81
CA ASP A 177 -10.26 8.30 -13.51
C ASP A 177 -10.72 6.84 -13.69
N ASP A 178 -9.82 5.97 -14.17
CA ASP A 178 -10.03 4.56 -14.46
C ASP A 178 -9.58 3.62 -13.32
N ILE A 179 -8.96 4.16 -12.27
CA ILE A 179 -8.56 3.40 -11.08
C ILE A 179 -9.50 3.76 -9.92
N PRO A 180 -10.51 2.93 -9.61
CA PRO A 180 -11.44 3.20 -8.52
C PRO A 180 -10.78 3.05 -7.14
N PRO A 181 -11.36 3.63 -6.08
CA PRO A 181 -10.98 3.27 -4.72
C PRO A 181 -11.25 1.80 -4.41
N ILE A 182 -10.58 1.30 -3.38
CA ILE A 182 -10.78 -0.05 -2.87
C ILE A 182 -12.17 -0.14 -2.23
N SER A 183 -13.06 -0.95 -2.82
CA SER A 183 -14.39 -1.24 -2.25
C SER A 183 -14.27 -2.03 -0.95
N SER A 184 -15.29 -1.96 -0.09
CA SER A 184 -15.29 -2.69 1.19
C SER A 184 -15.25 -4.21 1.02
N GLN A 185 -15.73 -4.74 -0.10
CA GLN A 185 -15.69 -6.17 -0.42
C GLN A 185 -14.47 -6.58 -1.26
N ALA A 186 -13.56 -5.66 -1.59
CA ALA A 186 -12.42 -5.97 -2.45
C ALA A 186 -11.47 -6.97 -1.77
N LYS A 187 -11.02 -7.97 -2.52
CA LYS A 187 -10.06 -8.98 -2.03
C LYS A 187 -8.74 -8.39 -1.56
N GLU A 188 -8.28 -7.30 -2.18
CA GLU A 188 -7.04 -6.61 -1.79
C GLU A 188 -7.16 -5.80 -0.49
N ARG A 189 -8.37 -5.59 0.03
CA ARG A 189 -8.62 -4.73 1.17
C ARG A 189 -8.13 -5.38 2.45
N LEU A 190 -7.27 -4.68 3.16
CA LEU A 190 -6.76 -5.10 4.47
C LEU A 190 -7.40 -4.34 5.64
N GLY A 191 -8.37 -3.46 5.41
CA GLY A 191 -8.96 -2.65 6.49
C GLY A 191 -7.98 -1.65 7.13
N TYR A 192 -6.79 -1.46 6.55
CA TYR A 192 -5.84 -0.45 6.96
C TYR A 192 -6.30 0.94 6.48
N PRO A 193 -6.27 1.98 7.34
CA PRO A 193 -6.68 3.32 6.93
C PRO A 193 -5.91 3.80 5.71
N THR A 194 -6.61 4.48 4.80
CA THR A 194 -6.02 5.16 3.61
C THR A 194 -5.19 4.28 2.66
N GLN A 195 -5.41 2.95 2.70
CA GLN A 195 -4.80 1.99 1.77
C GLN A 195 -4.98 2.41 0.30
N LYS A 196 -3.90 2.35 -0.47
CA LYS A 196 -3.91 2.62 -1.92
C LYS A 196 -4.20 1.34 -2.72
N PRO A 197 -4.96 1.43 -3.84
CA PRO A 197 -5.16 0.30 -4.75
C PRO A 197 -3.84 -0.13 -5.38
N LYS A 198 -3.66 -1.44 -5.60
CA LYS A 198 -2.48 -1.97 -6.30
C LYS A 198 -2.29 -1.34 -7.67
N ALA A 199 -3.36 -1.25 -8.47
CA ALA A 199 -3.33 -0.71 -9.83
C ALA A 199 -2.77 0.72 -9.92
N LEU A 200 -3.00 1.56 -8.91
CA LEU A 200 -2.44 2.90 -8.84
C LEU A 200 -0.92 2.87 -8.74
N LEU A 201 -0.40 2.07 -7.82
CA LEU A 201 1.04 1.97 -7.58
C LEU A 201 1.73 1.19 -8.70
N GLU A 202 1.07 0.19 -9.27
CA GLU A 202 1.58 -0.59 -10.39
C GLU A 202 1.82 0.31 -11.61
N ARG A 203 0.86 1.19 -11.92
CA ARG A 203 1.00 2.18 -13.00
C ARG A 203 2.18 3.12 -12.77
N ILE A 204 2.31 3.64 -11.55
CA ILE A 204 3.39 4.56 -11.18
C ILE A 204 4.76 3.87 -11.26
N ILE A 205 4.88 2.66 -10.68
CA ILE A 205 6.14 1.90 -10.67
C ILE A 205 6.54 1.49 -12.08
N LYS A 206 5.61 0.99 -12.92
CA LYS A 206 5.88 0.66 -14.32
C LYS A 206 6.35 1.87 -15.12
N ALA A 207 5.75 3.04 -14.89
CA ALA A 207 6.10 4.27 -15.59
C ALA A 207 7.51 4.78 -15.26
N SER A 208 7.98 4.58 -14.02
CA SER A 208 9.21 5.22 -13.52
C SER A 208 10.35 4.27 -13.16
N SER A 209 10.21 2.97 -13.40
CA SER A 209 11.23 1.97 -13.06
C SER A 209 11.26 0.77 -13.99
N ASN A 210 12.40 0.10 -14.05
CA ASN A 210 12.60 -1.16 -14.75
C ASN A 210 12.74 -2.32 -13.75
N GLU A 211 12.72 -3.56 -14.25
CA GLU A 211 12.99 -4.73 -13.42
C GLU A 211 14.36 -4.61 -12.76
N GLY A 212 14.47 -5.06 -11.50
CA GLY A 212 15.68 -4.94 -10.69
C GLY A 212 15.95 -3.55 -10.10
N ASP A 213 15.23 -2.50 -10.50
CA ASP A 213 15.32 -1.19 -9.83
C ASP A 213 14.84 -1.26 -8.37
N VAL A 214 15.20 -0.25 -7.58
CA VAL A 214 14.84 -0.16 -6.16
C VAL A 214 13.71 0.83 -5.96
N ILE A 215 12.63 0.39 -5.31
CA ILE A 215 11.49 1.22 -4.89
C ILE A 215 11.57 1.48 -3.39
N LEU A 216 11.67 2.75 -3.00
CA LEU A 216 11.63 3.17 -1.59
C LEU A 216 10.25 3.75 -1.28
N ASP A 217 9.54 3.14 -0.33
CA ASP A 217 8.36 3.72 0.29
C ASP A 217 8.68 4.06 1.76
N ALA A 218 8.88 5.35 2.02
CA ALA A 218 9.24 5.85 3.34
C ALA A 218 8.03 5.97 4.32
N PHE A 219 6.82 5.65 3.85
CA PHE A 219 5.58 5.67 4.61
C PHE A 219 4.68 4.50 4.18
N CYS A 220 5.25 3.28 4.23
CA CYS A 220 4.67 2.15 3.51
C CYS A 220 3.35 1.64 4.09
N GLY A 221 3.03 1.91 5.35
CA GLY A 221 1.76 1.53 5.97
C GLY A 221 1.49 0.03 5.81
N CYS A 222 0.37 -0.31 5.18
CA CYS A 222 0.03 -1.70 4.87
C CYS A 222 0.91 -2.40 3.81
N GLY A 223 1.81 -1.68 3.13
CA GLY A 223 2.76 -2.27 2.18
C GLY A 223 2.26 -2.48 0.77
N THR A 224 1.27 -1.73 0.29
CA THR A 224 0.81 -1.89 -1.11
C THR A 224 1.97 -1.68 -2.08
N THR A 225 2.81 -0.66 -1.85
CA THR A 225 3.99 -0.37 -2.69
C THR A 225 4.99 -1.52 -2.68
N VAL A 226 5.22 -2.10 -1.49
CA VAL A 226 6.15 -3.21 -1.29
C VAL A 226 5.69 -4.45 -2.06
N GLU A 227 4.42 -4.82 -1.91
CA GLU A 227 3.84 -5.96 -2.63
C GLU A 227 3.86 -5.77 -4.15
N VAL A 228 3.48 -4.59 -4.64
CA VAL A 228 3.50 -4.30 -6.08
C VAL A 228 4.93 -4.28 -6.62
N ALA A 229 5.89 -3.72 -5.88
CA ALA A 229 7.29 -3.76 -6.29
C ALA A 229 7.81 -5.20 -6.38
N GLN A 230 7.47 -6.05 -5.40
CA GLN A 230 7.81 -7.48 -5.40
C GLN A 230 7.20 -8.20 -6.61
N ASP A 231 5.91 -8.02 -6.87
CA ASP A 231 5.19 -8.64 -8.00
C ASP A 231 5.78 -8.25 -9.36
N LEU A 232 6.25 -7.00 -9.45
CA LEU A 232 6.91 -6.48 -10.63
C LEU A 232 8.41 -6.82 -10.68
N ASN A 233 8.98 -7.68 -9.83
CA ASN A 233 10.42 -7.99 -9.84
C ASN A 233 11.32 -6.76 -9.63
N ARG A 234 10.90 -5.83 -8.77
CA ARG A 234 11.73 -4.72 -8.29
C ARG A 234 12.23 -5.02 -6.88
N ASN A 235 13.42 -4.56 -6.56
CA ASN A 235 13.90 -4.49 -5.19
C ASN A 235 13.10 -3.41 -4.43
N TRP A 236 12.93 -3.55 -3.13
CA TRP A 236 12.15 -2.58 -2.36
C TRP A 236 12.71 -2.33 -0.96
N ILE A 237 12.41 -1.15 -0.45
CA ILE A 237 12.64 -0.74 0.94
C ILE A 237 11.33 -0.12 1.44
N GLY A 238 10.71 -0.75 2.43
CA GLY A 238 9.53 -0.22 3.12
C GLY A 238 9.94 0.30 4.50
N ILE A 239 9.55 1.52 4.83
CA ILE A 239 9.78 2.12 6.15
C ILE A 239 8.42 2.52 6.75
N ASP A 240 8.19 2.08 7.97
CA ASP A 240 7.09 2.54 8.81
C ASP A 240 7.58 2.63 10.26
N ILE A 241 6.95 3.51 11.04
CA ILE A 241 7.28 3.68 12.46
C ILE A 241 6.58 2.66 13.35
N THR A 242 5.48 2.06 12.88
CA THR A 242 4.64 1.17 13.68
C THR A 242 4.96 -0.30 13.41
N TYR A 243 5.06 -1.10 14.47
CA TYR A 243 5.22 -2.55 14.32
C TYR A 243 3.99 -3.21 13.66
N GLN A 244 2.81 -2.61 13.83
CA GLN A 244 1.58 -3.09 13.19
C GLN A 244 1.66 -3.02 11.67
N SER A 245 2.18 -1.93 11.10
CA SER A 245 2.42 -1.82 9.65
C SER A 245 3.36 -2.91 9.18
N ILE A 246 4.51 -3.08 9.84
CA ILE A 246 5.51 -4.10 9.47
C ILE A 246 4.89 -5.51 9.49
N SER A 247 4.13 -5.82 10.53
CA SER A 247 3.43 -7.08 10.69
C SER A 247 2.45 -7.36 9.56
N LEU A 248 1.71 -6.33 9.14
CA LEU A 248 0.76 -6.40 8.04
C LEU A 248 1.46 -6.61 6.69
N ILE A 249 2.60 -5.95 6.48
CA ILE A 249 3.43 -6.11 5.28
C ILE A 249 3.92 -7.56 5.16
N LEU A 250 4.48 -8.12 6.24
CA LEU A 250 4.99 -9.49 6.25
C LEU A 250 3.89 -10.49 5.92
N LYS A 251 2.72 -10.35 6.56
CA LYS A 251 1.56 -11.20 6.30
C LYS A 251 1.08 -11.08 4.84
N ARG A 252 0.94 -9.85 4.33
CA ARG A 252 0.58 -9.59 2.93
C ARG A 252 1.56 -10.25 1.96
N LEU A 253 2.86 -10.19 2.23
CA LEU A 253 3.87 -10.84 1.40
C LEU A 253 3.77 -12.37 1.46
N GLU A 254 3.60 -12.93 2.67
CA GLU A 254 3.38 -14.38 2.84
C GLU A 254 2.14 -14.87 2.09
N ASP A 255 1.03 -14.13 2.18
CA ASP A 255 -0.23 -14.49 1.53
C ASP A 255 -0.14 -14.42 0.00
N SER A 256 0.61 -13.45 -0.53
CA SER A 256 0.74 -13.24 -1.98
C SER A 256 1.84 -14.08 -2.64
N PHE A 257 2.93 -14.38 -1.92
CA PHE A 257 4.13 -15.02 -2.49
C PHE A 257 4.57 -16.30 -1.76
N GLY A 258 3.87 -16.71 -0.70
CA GLY A 258 4.18 -17.88 0.12
C GLY A 258 5.24 -17.61 1.19
N LYS A 259 5.43 -18.58 2.10
CA LYS A 259 6.29 -18.44 3.29
C LYS A 259 7.77 -18.17 2.99
N GLY A 260 8.30 -18.73 1.91
CA GLY A 260 9.71 -18.60 1.54
C GLY A 260 10.13 -17.17 1.21
N VAL A 261 9.18 -16.26 0.90
CA VAL A 261 9.51 -14.86 0.64
C VAL A 261 10.09 -14.17 1.87
N LEU A 262 9.66 -14.56 3.07
CA LEU A 262 10.06 -13.92 4.33
C LEU A 262 11.52 -14.18 4.68
N GLU A 263 12.10 -15.28 4.20
CA GLU A 263 13.50 -15.66 4.44
C GLU A 263 14.47 -14.68 3.78
N ASN A 264 14.03 -14.01 2.71
CA ASN A 264 14.83 -13.04 1.96
C ASN A 264 14.63 -11.59 2.43
N ILE A 265 13.81 -11.36 3.47
CA ILE A 265 13.51 -10.02 3.97
C ILE A 265 14.44 -9.66 5.13
N THR A 266 15.19 -8.57 4.96
CA THR A 266 15.99 -8.00 6.05
C THR A 266 15.14 -7.03 6.88
N LEU A 267 14.78 -7.43 8.09
CA LEU A 267 14.07 -6.58 9.05
C LEU A 267 15.05 -5.80 9.94
N ASN A 268 14.88 -4.48 9.96
CA ASN A 268 15.63 -3.55 10.79
C ASN A 268 14.69 -2.79 11.73
N GLY A 269 15.19 -2.37 12.91
CA GLY A 269 14.39 -1.62 13.88
C GLY A 269 13.43 -2.45 14.75
N ILE A 270 13.52 -3.78 14.66
CA ILE A 270 12.79 -4.72 15.52
C ILE A 270 13.79 -5.32 16.52
N PRO A 271 13.42 -5.50 17.80
CA PRO A 271 14.25 -6.24 18.74
C PRO A 271 14.60 -7.64 18.25
N LYS A 272 15.89 -7.99 18.32
CA LYS A 272 16.45 -9.30 17.94
C LYS A 272 17.15 -10.01 19.09
N ASP A 273 17.39 -9.28 20.18
CA ASP A 273 18.09 -9.71 21.37
C ASP A 273 17.46 -9.04 22.60
N MET A 274 17.85 -9.50 23.79
CA MET A 274 17.33 -8.95 25.04
C MET A 274 17.72 -7.47 25.23
N GLU A 275 18.87 -7.04 24.73
CA GLU A 275 19.34 -5.65 24.86
C GLU A 275 18.45 -4.69 24.06
N SER A 276 18.17 -5.00 22.79
CA SER A 276 17.28 -4.23 21.93
C SER A 276 15.83 -4.24 22.43
N ALA A 277 15.37 -5.33 23.02
CA ALA A 277 14.04 -5.40 23.64
C ALA A 277 13.94 -4.53 24.90
N GLN A 278 14.98 -4.54 25.76
CA GLN A 278 15.07 -3.65 26.91
C GLN A 278 15.17 -2.18 26.49
N ALA A 279 15.99 -1.88 25.47
CA ALA A 279 16.12 -0.53 24.94
C ALA A 279 14.78 0.00 24.40
N LEU A 280 13.99 -0.84 23.71
CA LEU A 280 12.64 -0.47 23.26
C LEU A 280 11.70 -0.23 24.45
N ALA A 281 11.74 -1.08 25.47
CA ALA A 281 10.90 -0.98 26.65
C ALA A 281 11.21 0.24 27.54
N LEU A 282 12.47 0.68 27.58
CA LEU A 282 12.98 1.72 28.47
C LEU A 282 13.08 3.10 27.82
N LYS A 283 12.75 3.25 26.53
CA LYS A 283 12.74 4.57 25.88
C LYS A 283 11.75 5.50 26.60
N LYS A 284 12.22 6.72 26.88
CA LYS A 284 11.48 7.74 27.66
C LYS A 284 10.27 8.35 26.93
N ASP A 285 10.13 8.12 25.62
CA ASP A 285 8.96 8.58 24.87
C ASP A 285 7.79 7.61 25.08
N ASP A 286 6.70 8.09 25.67
CA ASP A 286 5.49 7.29 25.94
C ASP A 286 4.90 6.66 24.67
N ARG A 287 5.18 7.25 23.49
CA ARG A 287 4.83 6.64 22.19
C ARG A 287 5.59 5.34 21.93
N THR A 288 6.83 5.23 22.41
CA THR A 288 7.71 4.07 22.17
C THR A 288 7.53 2.95 23.18
N ARG A 289 7.07 3.23 24.41
CA ARG A 289 6.68 2.18 25.37
C ARG A 289 5.53 1.32 24.82
N LYS A 290 4.55 1.95 24.17
CA LYS A 290 3.48 1.23 23.46
C LYS A 290 3.99 0.38 22.31
N GLU A 291 5.07 0.81 21.65
CA GLU A 291 5.67 0.02 20.58
C GLU A 291 6.35 -1.26 21.12
N PHE A 292 6.86 -1.26 22.36
CA PHE A 292 7.28 -2.51 23.01
C PHE A 292 6.11 -3.48 23.24
N GLU A 293 4.99 -2.98 23.75
CA GLU A 293 3.79 -3.79 24.01
C GLU A 293 3.24 -4.38 22.71
N LYS A 294 3.12 -3.55 21.66
CA LYS A 294 2.73 -4.00 20.30
C LYS A 294 3.70 -5.02 19.73
N TRP A 295 5.00 -4.76 19.84
CA TRP A 295 6.03 -5.67 19.36
C TRP A 295 5.93 -7.04 20.05
N ALA A 296 5.78 -7.08 21.37
CA ALA A 296 5.68 -8.32 22.12
C ALA A 296 4.44 -9.13 21.71
N VAL A 297 3.28 -8.46 21.62
CA VAL A 297 2.02 -9.09 21.20
C VAL A 297 2.10 -9.64 19.77
N LEU A 298 2.54 -8.82 18.82
CA LEU A 298 2.58 -9.19 17.40
C LEU A 298 3.62 -10.28 17.14
N THR A 299 4.80 -10.17 17.76
CA THR A 299 5.85 -11.18 17.64
C THR A 299 5.38 -12.51 18.22
N TYR A 300 4.84 -12.54 19.44
CA TYR A 300 4.39 -13.78 20.08
C TYR A 300 3.25 -14.46 19.28
N THR A 301 2.35 -13.68 18.70
CA THR A 301 1.17 -14.20 17.99
C THR A 301 1.37 -14.40 16.49
N ASN A 302 2.60 -14.24 15.97
CA ASN A 302 2.90 -14.26 14.54
C ASN A 302 1.96 -13.32 13.75
N ASN A 303 1.81 -12.09 14.24
CA ASN A 303 1.06 -11.01 13.60
C ASN A 303 -0.46 -11.27 13.48
N ARG A 304 -1.02 -12.12 14.34
CA ARG A 304 -2.45 -12.51 14.28
C ARG A 304 -3.33 -11.88 15.36
N ALA A 305 -2.75 -11.32 16.41
CA ALA A 305 -3.52 -10.60 17.44
C ALA A 305 -3.87 -9.17 17.03
N ILE A 306 -5.05 -8.72 17.46
CA ILE A 306 -5.54 -7.36 17.32
C ILE A 306 -4.97 -6.51 18.45
N ILE A 307 -4.29 -5.42 18.11
CA ILE A 307 -3.77 -4.44 19.08
C ILE A 307 -4.91 -3.52 19.56
N ASN A 308 -4.94 -3.24 20.87
CA ASN A 308 -5.91 -2.33 21.45
C ASN A 308 -5.32 -0.91 21.60
N ASP A 309 -5.69 0.02 20.72
CA ASP A 309 -5.15 1.40 20.72
C ASP A 309 -5.93 2.39 21.61
N LYS A 310 -7.11 2.03 22.14
CA LYS A 310 -8.01 2.99 22.82
C LYS A 310 -7.64 3.25 24.28
N LYS A 311 -7.58 4.54 24.66
CA LYS A 311 -7.80 5.01 26.04
C LYS A 311 -9.29 4.87 26.37
N GLY A 312 -9.69 3.73 26.92
CA GLY A 312 -11.07 3.44 27.36
C GLY A 312 -11.09 2.52 28.58
N ALA A 313 -12.27 2.18 29.09
CA ALA A 313 -12.50 1.46 30.36
C ALA A 313 -11.78 0.10 30.52
N ASP A 314 -11.22 -0.45 29.44
CA ASP A 314 -10.46 -1.70 29.37
C ASP A 314 -8.99 -1.51 29.82
N LYS A 315 -8.77 -1.03 31.04
CA LYS A 315 -7.42 -0.81 31.59
C LYS A 315 -6.65 -2.13 31.67
N GLY A 316 -5.72 -2.37 30.75
CA GLY A 316 -4.71 -3.42 30.84
C GLY A 316 -4.74 -4.51 29.75
N ILE A 317 -5.57 -4.36 28.71
CA ILE A 317 -5.56 -5.26 27.54
C ILE A 317 -4.72 -4.63 26.43
N ASP A 318 -3.61 -5.27 26.08
CA ASP A 318 -2.70 -4.82 25.02
C ASP A 318 -2.99 -5.51 23.67
N GLY A 319 -3.51 -6.74 23.73
CA GLY A 319 -3.86 -7.52 22.55
C GLY A 319 -5.07 -8.44 22.76
N ILE A 320 -5.78 -8.72 21.67
CA ILE A 320 -6.88 -9.69 21.63
C ILE A 320 -6.67 -10.64 20.46
N ALA A 321 -6.77 -11.94 20.69
CA ALA A 321 -6.80 -12.94 19.64
C ALA A 321 -8.06 -13.79 19.73
N TYR A 322 -8.48 -14.41 18.63
CA TYR A 322 -9.61 -15.32 18.60
C TYR A 322 -9.20 -16.66 18.02
N PHE A 323 -9.67 -17.75 18.62
CA PHE A 323 -9.30 -19.11 18.22
C PHE A 323 -10.51 -20.01 18.05
N ASP A 324 -10.33 -21.06 17.24
CA ASP A 324 -11.36 -22.06 17.02
C ASP A 324 -11.30 -23.08 18.14
N SER A 325 -12.40 -23.23 18.85
CA SER A 325 -12.55 -24.29 19.84
C SER A 325 -13.56 -25.34 19.42
N GLY A 326 -14.18 -25.20 18.24
CA GLY A 326 -15.27 -26.05 17.78
C GLY A 326 -16.66 -25.61 18.20
N LYS A 327 -16.80 -24.42 18.79
CA LYS A 327 -18.09 -23.82 19.16
C LYS A 327 -18.61 -22.95 18.00
N ASP A 328 -19.90 -22.63 18.03
CA ASP A 328 -20.55 -21.76 17.03
C ASP A 328 -19.90 -20.37 16.92
N LYS A 329 -19.22 -19.91 17.97
CA LYS A 329 -18.50 -18.63 18.00
C LYS A 329 -17.03 -18.84 18.38
N PRO A 330 -16.09 -18.14 17.74
CA PRO A 330 -14.69 -18.13 18.14
C PRO A 330 -14.53 -17.70 19.60
N GLU A 331 -13.62 -18.36 20.32
CA GLU A 331 -13.29 -18.01 21.69
C GLU A 331 -12.18 -16.95 21.75
N LYS A 332 -12.17 -16.16 22.82
CA LYS A 332 -11.33 -14.96 22.95
C LYS A 332 -10.13 -15.22 23.86
N ILE A 333 -8.97 -14.70 23.45
CA ILE A 333 -7.73 -14.65 24.24
C ILE A 333 -7.43 -13.19 24.55
N ILE A 334 -7.15 -12.87 25.80
CA ILE A 334 -6.66 -11.56 26.23
C ILE A 334 -5.15 -11.63 26.43
N ILE A 335 -4.44 -10.62 25.91
CA ILE A 335 -3.00 -10.49 26.04
C ILE A 335 -2.70 -9.20 26.80
N GLN A 336 -1.89 -9.31 27.84
CA GLN A 336 -1.39 -8.21 28.64
C GLN A 336 0.14 -8.24 28.65
N VAL A 337 0.77 -7.07 28.54
CA VAL A 337 2.22 -6.90 28.48
C VAL A 337 2.71 -6.01 29.63
N LYS A 338 3.79 -6.43 30.29
CA LYS A 338 4.46 -5.64 31.34
C LYS A 338 5.97 -5.58 31.12
N SER A 339 6.50 -4.36 30.95
CA SER A 339 7.94 -4.10 30.92
C SER A 339 8.56 -3.80 32.29
N GLY A 340 7.75 -3.38 33.27
CA GLY A 340 8.19 -3.01 34.62
C GLY A 340 8.24 -4.19 35.60
N LYS A 341 8.41 -3.88 36.89
CA LYS A 341 8.32 -4.89 37.95
C LYS A 341 6.96 -5.60 37.90
N VAL A 342 7.00 -6.93 37.94
CA VAL A 342 5.83 -7.81 37.92
C VAL A 342 5.62 -8.50 39.26
N LYS A 343 4.37 -8.76 39.62
CA LYS A 343 3.95 -9.41 40.86
C LYS A 343 2.69 -10.26 40.63
N SER A 344 2.37 -11.16 41.56
CA SER A 344 1.18 -12.01 41.47
C SER A 344 -0.14 -11.24 41.42
N GLY A 345 -0.15 -10.00 41.92
CA GLY A 345 -1.27 -9.07 41.72
C GLY A 345 -1.61 -8.86 40.23
N ASP A 346 -0.60 -8.75 39.36
CA ASP A 346 -0.83 -8.55 37.92
C ASP A 346 -1.55 -9.76 37.29
N ILE A 347 -1.25 -10.98 37.76
CA ILE A 347 -1.92 -12.22 37.29
C ILE A 347 -3.38 -12.27 37.76
N ARG A 348 -3.65 -11.82 39.00
CA ARG A 348 -5.03 -11.72 39.52
C ARG A 348 -5.83 -10.66 38.77
N ASP A 349 -5.22 -9.54 38.44
CA ASP A 349 -5.85 -8.50 37.63
C ASP A 349 -6.17 -9.04 36.22
N LEU A 350 -5.28 -9.83 35.63
CA LEU A 350 -5.55 -10.52 34.36
C LEU A 350 -6.72 -11.50 34.47
N LEU A 351 -6.82 -12.29 35.55
CA LEU A 351 -7.98 -13.17 35.79
C LEU A 351 -9.29 -12.39 35.84
N GLY A 352 -9.32 -11.27 36.56
CA GLY A 352 -10.48 -10.39 36.59
C GLY A 352 -10.81 -9.84 35.20
N THR A 353 -9.79 -9.44 34.44
CA THR A 353 -9.94 -8.94 33.07
C THR A 353 -10.54 -9.99 32.13
N ILE A 354 -10.08 -11.25 32.22
CA ILE A 354 -10.62 -12.39 31.47
C ILE A 354 -12.12 -12.57 31.76
N ALA A 355 -12.49 -12.56 33.05
CA ALA A 355 -13.88 -12.73 33.47
C ALA A 355 -14.78 -11.58 32.99
N ILE A 356 -14.35 -10.33 33.15
CA ILE A 356 -15.09 -9.13 32.71
C ILE A 356 -15.32 -9.12 31.20
N ASN A 357 -14.36 -9.62 30.43
CA ASN A 357 -14.37 -9.58 28.97
C ASN A 357 -14.87 -10.87 28.31
N GLU A 358 -15.40 -11.81 29.10
CA GLU A 358 -15.85 -13.15 28.67
C GLU A 358 -14.79 -13.87 27.80
N ALA A 359 -13.52 -13.72 28.16
CA ALA A 359 -12.43 -14.42 27.49
C ALA A 359 -12.20 -15.80 28.10
N THR A 360 -11.61 -16.69 27.30
CA THR A 360 -11.34 -18.07 27.70
C THR A 360 -9.93 -18.23 28.24
N LEU A 361 -8.97 -17.53 27.63
CA LEU A 361 -7.55 -17.62 27.94
C LEU A 361 -6.94 -16.24 28.18
N GLY A 362 -5.92 -16.19 29.04
CA GLY A 362 -5.06 -15.04 29.28
C GLY A 362 -3.61 -15.35 28.97
N ILE A 363 -2.94 -14.41 28.32
CA ILE A 363 -1.50 -14.46 28.09
C ILE A 363 -0.89 -13.23 28.78
N PHE A 364 0.05 -13.46 29.68
CA PHE A 364 0.81 -12.43 30.34
C PHE A 364 2.23 -12.41 29.78
N LEU A 365 2.56 -11.41 28.97
CA LEU A 365 3.89 -11.18 28.42
C LEU A 365 4.68 -10.28 29.37
N THR A 366 5.88 -10.70 29.76
CA THR A 366 6.73 -9.93 30.69
C THR A 366 8.16 -9.80 30.21
N LEU A 367 8.73 -8.60 30.37
CA LEU A 367 10.17 -8.39 30.14
C LEU A 367 11.03 -9.03 31.24
N ASN A 368 10.51 -9.06 32.47
CA ASN A 368 11.21 -9.55 33.65
C ASN A 368 10.78 -10.98 33.99
N GLU A 369 11.68 -11.75 34.60
CA GLU A 369 11.38 -13.10 35.07
C GLU A 369 10.20 -13.12 36.06
N PRO A 370 9.24 -14.05 35.91
CA PRO A 370 8.11 -14.14 36.81
C PRO A 370 8.52 -14.67 38.19
N THR A 371 7.83 -14.19 39.23
CA THR A 371 8.06 -14.72 40.58
C THR A 371 7.41 -16.11 40.74
N LYS A 372 7.91 -16.92 41.69
CA LYS A 372 7.30 -18.22 42.02
C LYS A 372 5.81 -18.10 42.35
N ASP A 373 5.44 -17.01 43.02
CA ASP A 373 4.04 -16.71 43.37
C ASP A 373 3.18 -16.46 42.13
N MET A 374 3.69 -15.72 41.14
CA MET A 374 3.00 -15.53 39.86
C MET A 374 2.74 -16.86 39.14
N ILE A 375 3.75 -17.74 39.07
CA ILE A 375 3.62 -19.05 38.45
C ILE A 375 2.56 -19.89 39.17
N LYS A 376 2.57 -19.86 40.51
CA LYS A 376 1.56 -20.56 41.32
C LYS A 376 0.15 -20.02 41.06
N THR A 377 -0.03 -18.69 41.11
CA THR A 377 -1.33 -18.04 40.83
C THR A 377 -1.84 -18.35 39.42
N ALA A 378 -0.96 -18.36 38.41
CA ALA A 378 -1.34 -18.71 37.04
C ALA A 378 -1.82 -20.17 36.94
N LYS A 379 -1.15 -21.11 37.61
CA LYS A 379 -1.58 -22.53 37.67
C LYS A 379 -2.91 -22.72 38.40
N GLU A 380 -3.16 -21.95 39.45
CA GLU A 380 -4.43 -21.96 40.20
C GLU A 380 -5.63 -21.53 39.33
N ALA A 381 -5.40 -20.80 38.23
CA ALA A 381 -6.44 -20.46 37.25
C ALA A 381 -7.05 -21.69 36.56
N GLY A 382 -6.31 -22.80 36.53
CA GLY A 382 -6.70 -24.07 35.93
C GLY A 382 -6.33 -24.19 34.45
N ILE A 383 -6.79 -25.28 33.87
CA ILE A 383 -6.47 -25.71 32.51
C ILE A 383 -7.72 -25.61 31.63
N TYR A 384 -7.51 -25.35 30.34
CA TYR A 384 -8.53 -25.37 29.32
C TYR A 384 -8.14 -26.37 28.22
N GLN A 385 -9.12 -27.13 27.73
CA GLN A 385 -8.97 -28.09 26.66
C GLN A 385 -10.15 -27.98 25.70
N SER A 386 -9.87 -27.92 24.40
CA SER A 386 -10.88 -27.95 23.33
C SER A 386 -10.69 -29.20 22.47
N LYS A 387 -11.71 -29.55 21.67
CA LYS A 387 -11.65 -30.72 20.77
C LYS A 387 -10.61 -30.57 19.65
N PHE A 388 -10.15 -29.35 19.39
CA PHE A 388 -9.22 -29.01 18.31
C PHE A 388 -7.79 -28.78 18.81
N MET A 389 -7.53 -28.90 20.11
CA MET A 389 -6.19 -28.80 20.68
C MET A 389 -5.61 -30.17 20.98
N ASN A 390 -4.38 -30.39 20.53
CA ASN A 390 -3.65 -31.64 20.77
C ASN A 390 -3.32 -31.81 22.26
N ASN A 391 -3.09 -30.71 22.98
CA ASN A 391 -2.71 -30.72 24.39
C ASN A 391 -3.51 -29.69 25.19
N PRO A 392 -3.81 -29.97 26.48
CA PRO A 392 -4.36 -28.99 27.40
C PRO A 392 -3.43 -27.79 27.56
N VAL A 393 -4.04 -26.61 27.66
CA VAL A 393 -3.33 -25.33 27.86
C VAL A 393 -3.73 -24.69 29.18
N ASP A 394 -2.79 -24.00 29.83
CA ASP A 394 -3.11 -23.23 31.03
C ASP A 394 -4.05 -22.07 30.67
N LYS A 395 -5.07 -21.83 31.51
CA LYS A 395 -5.97 -20.68 31.33
C LYS A 395 -5.21 -19.36 31.39
N ILE A 396 -4.13 -19.30 32.17
CA ILE A 396 -3.16 -18.20 32.13
C ILE A 396 -1.79 -18.75 31.83
N SER A 397 -1.22 -18.29 30.73
CA SER A 397 0.18 -18.53 30.38
C SER A 397 1.01 -17.28 30.67
N ILE A 398 2.12 -17.44 31.38
CA ILE A 398 3.13 -16.40 31.55
C ILE A 398 4.25 -16.68 30.56
N ILE A 399 4.57 -15.71 29.70
CA ILE A 399 5.62 -15.82 28.70
C ILE A 399 6.58 -14.65 28.88
N THR A 400 7.87 -14.95 28.93
CA THR A 400 8.93 -13.95 29.01
C THR A 400 9.35 -13.50 27.61
N VAL A 401 9.84 -12.26 27.52
CA VAL A 401 10.48 -11.77 26.30
C VAL A 401 11.70 -12.60 25.93
N ARG A 402 12.41 -13.14 26.92
CA ARG A 402 13.51 -14.08 26.74
C ARG A 402 13.06 -15.30 25.94
N GLU A 403 11.97 -15.96 26.34
CA GLU A 403 11.41 -17.10 25.60
C GLU A 403 11.00 -16.72 24.17
N ILE A 404 10.44 -15.53 23.95
CA ILE A 404 10.05 -15.07 22.60
C ILE A 404 11.28 -14.93 21.67
N ILE A 405 12.39 -14.43 22.19
CA ILE A 405 13.61 -14.12 21.42
C ILE A 405 14.54 -15.33 21.32
N GLU A 406 14.96 -15.87 22.47
CA GLU A 406 16.02 -16.89 22.58
C GLU A 406 15.48 -18.27 22.19
N GLU A 407 14.26 -18.60 22.61
CA GLU A 407 13.63 -19.90 22.33
C GLU A 407 12.69 -19.86 21.12
N GLN A 408 12.51 -18.69 20.51
CA GLN A 408 11.55 -18.46 19.42
C GLN A 408 10.12 -18.92 19.79
N LYS A 409 9.75 -18.80 21.06
CA LYS A 409 8.43 -19.22 21.56
C LYS A 409 7.33 -18.38 20.90
N ARG A 410 6.31 -19.05 20.38
CA ARG A 410 5.14 -18.44 19.73
C ARG A 410 3.86 -19.04 20.28
N LEU A 411 2.75 -18.33 20.06
CA LEU A 411 1.43 -18.81 20.43
C LEU A 411 1.07 -20.05 19.60
N ASP A 412 1.09 -21.21 20.24
CA ASP A 412 0.71 -22.49 19.63
C ASP A 412 -0.80 -22.75 19.76
N ILE A 413 -1.60 -21.85 19.21
CA ILE A 413 -3.07 -21.98 19.13
C ILE A 413 -3.53 -21.56 17.74
N ARG A 414 -4.43 -22.35 17.14
CA ARG A 414 -5.02 -22.05 15.83
C ARG A 414 -6.02 -20.88 15.94
N LEU A 415 -5.61 -19.72 15.47
CA LEU A 415 -6.43 -18.50 15.45
C LEU A 415 -7.39 -18.45 14.25
N VAL A 416 -8.56 -17.82 14.42
CA VAL A 416 -9.68 -17.78 13.44
C VAL A 416 -9.94 -16.40 12.86
N LEU A 417 -9.74 -15.34 13.66
CA LEU A 417 -9.86 -13.96 13.19
C LEU A 417 -8.47 -13.36 13.07
N GLU A 418 -8.11 -13.05 11.83
CA GLU A 418 -6.94 -12.24 11.52
C GLU A 418 -7.28 -10.75 11.70
N VAL A 419 -6.25 -9.96 12.06
CA VAL A 419 -6.19 -8.58 12.60
C VAL A 419 -7.15 -7.53 12.00
N LEU A 420 -7.84 -7.79 10.91
CA LEU A 420 -8.31 -6.76 9.99
C LEU A 420 -9.83 -6.52 9.97
N LYS A 421 -10.67 -7.49 10.34
CA LYS A 421 -12.13 -7.30 10.30
C LYS A 421 -12.70 -6.39 11.39
N SER A 422 -11.94 -6.13 12.47
CA SER A 422 -12.39 -5.30 13.59
C SER A 422 -12.07 -3.80 13.45
N ALA A 423 -11.16 -3.42 12.55
CA ALA A 423 -10.90 -2.00 12.27
C ALA A 423 -12.08 -1.34 11.55
N GLU A 424 -12.83 -2.10 10.74
CA GLU A 424 -14.05 -1.61 10.07
C GLU A 424 -15.16 -1.28 11.08
N LYS A 425 -15.36 -2.12 12.10
CA LYS A 425 -16.44 -1.92 13.08
C LYS A 425 -16.19 -0.77 14.05
N GLN A 426 -14.93 -0.42 14.33
CA GLN A 426 -14.61 0.63 15.30
C GLN A 426 -14.58 2.04 14.69
N THR A 427 -14.42 2.16 13.37
CA THR A 427 -14.35 3.46 12.69
C THR A 427 -15.75 4.04 12.42
N GLU A 428 -16.78 3.20 12.30
CA GLU A 428 -18.17 3.64 12.10
C GLU A 428 -18.81 4.33 13.33
N ILE A 429 -18.20 4.28 14.53
CA ILE A 429 -18.82 4.79 15.77
C ILE A 429 -18.23 6.14 16.25
N LYS A 430 -17.31 6.79 15.50
CA LYS A 430 -16.82 8.14 15.89
C LYS A 430 -16.75 9.11 14.72
N SER A 431 -17.92 9.54 14.27
CA SER A 431 -18.10 10.81 13.55
C SER A 431 -19.27 11.60 14.13
N ASP A 432 -19.46 11.58 15.45
CA ASP A 432 -20.27 12.61 16.10
C ASP A 432 -19.38 13.81 16.44
N GLN A 433 -19.81 14.94 15.89
CA GLN A 433 -19.15 16.23 15.83
C GLN A 433 -18.74 16.71 17.22
N ILE A 434 -17.46 17.03 17.40
CA ILE A 434 -17.05 17.98 18.44
C ILE A 434 -17.38 19.37 17.87
N ALA A 435 -18.54 19.91 18.24
CA ALA A 435 -18.83 21.32 18.10
C ALA A 435 -17.90 22.10 19.04
N ILE A 436 -16.95 22.85 18.46
CA ILE A 436 -16.14 23.82 19.20
C ILE A 436 -16.98 25.09 19.30
N ASN A 437 -17.52 25.36 20.48
CA ASN A 437 -18.29 26.57 20.77
C ASN A 437 -17.31 27.70 21.11
N PHE A 438 -17.20 28.69 20.24
CA PHE A 438 -16.45 29.93 20.50
C PHE A 438 -17.41 30.98 21.05
N ASP A 439 -17.71 30.88 22.34
CA ASP A 439 -18.26 31.99 23.11
C ASP A 439 -17.45 32.14 24.38
N ASN A 440 -16.55 33.12 24.38
CA ASN A 440 -16.04 33.74 25.59
C ASN A 440 -15.94 35.25 25.32
N ASN A 441 -17.08 35.92 25.42
CA ASN A 441 -17.14 37.32 25.82
C ASN A 441 -17.03 37.37 27.35
N LYS A 442 -15.84 37.69 27.86
CA LYS A 442 -15.58 38.64 28.96
C LYS A 442 -14.11 38.68 29.32
#